data_AF-A0A959UF58-F1
#
_entry.id   AF-A0A959UF58-F1
#
_cell.length_a   1.000
_cell.length_b   1.000
_cell.length_c   1.000
_cell.angle_alpha   90.00
_cell.angle_beta   90.00
_cell.angle_gamma   90.00
#
_symmetry.space_group_name_H-M   'P 1'
#
loop_
_entity.id
_entity.type
_entity.pdbx_description
1 polymer ?
#
loop_
_entity_poly.entity_id
_entity_poly.type
_entity_poly.pdbx_seq_one_letter_code
_entity_poly.pdbx_strand_id
1 'polypeptide(L)'
;MLDHDVKYLKFKTYLNTYCPHCHSGFNVEKKDLKQIEFKAIYEGEEIDLYLSPYLDVFEIESSVDIKKDGTLDDLICPHCKKSLLNKDVPCGECGSPVAEVIISALSGLIPFYICTKYGCEWHGLTKRDERRIKLKIPRQDMPEQDQTLRVHNFQEVPYGYTTELALLEAGRCLQCKKPLCVEGCPVNVP
;
A
#
# COMPACT_ATOMS: atom_id res chain seq x y z
N MET A 1 -1.19 -15.45 -7.58
CA MET A 1 -2.04 -15.16 -6.41
C MET A 1 -1.46 -13.92 -5.75
N LEU A 2 -2.18 -12.80 -5.82
CA LEU A 2 -1.89 -11.63 -5.00
C LEU A 2 -2.41 -11.94 -3.59
N ASP A 3 -1.63 -11.62 -2.55
CA ASP A 3 -2.09 -11.72 -1.16
C ASP A 3 -2.65 -10.36 -0.72
N HIS A 4 -3.71 -10.45 0.07
CA HIS A 4 -4.73 -9.43 0.33
C HIS A 4 -4.34 -8.28 1.25
N ASP A 5 -3.09 -8.10 1.63
CA ASP A 5 -2.77 -7.12 2.67
C ASP A 5 -1.46 -6.39 2.39
N VAL A 6 -1.59 -5.11 2.03
CA VAL A 6 -0.48 -4.15 2.06
C VAL A 6 -0.34 -3.55 3.48
N LYS A 7 -0.82 -4.25 4.52
CA LYS A 7 -0.73 -3.91 5.96
C LYS A 7 0.70 -3.67 6.47
N TYR A 8 1.69 -3.90 5.62
CA TYR A 8 3.13 -3.83 5.89
C TYR A 8 3.77 -2.52 5.43
N LEU A 9 3.08 -1.74 4.59
CA LEU A 9 3.44 -0.35 4.34
C LEU A 9 2.77 0.51 5.42
N LYS A 10 3.45 1.56 5.91
CA LYS A 10 2.89 2.39 6.98
C LYS A 10 1.60 3.07 6.47
N PHE A 11 0.54 3.04 7.29
CA PHE A 11 -0.67 3.82 7.05
C PHE A 11 -0.30 5.28 6.74
N LYS A 12 -0.91 5.88 5.72
CA LYS A 12 -0.59 7.24 5.22
C LYS A 12 0.86 7.42 4.73
N THR A 13 1.52 6.37 4.25
CA THR A 13 2.79 6.55 3.53
C THR A 13 2.53 7.30 2.24
N TYR A 14 3.31 8.34 1.97
CA TYR A 14 3.29 9.03 0.68
C TYR A 14 3.90 8.13 -0.40
N LEU A 15 3.10 7.78 -1.41
CA LEU A 15 3.47 6.94 -2.53
C LEU A 15 3.93 7.81 -3.70
N ASN A 16 5.21 7.72 -4.03
CA ASN A 16 5.69 8.19 -5.33
C ASN A 16 5.30 7.14 -6.38
N THR A 17 4.49 7.54 -7.34
CA THR A 17 3.83 6.67 -8.31
C THR A 17 4.25 7.04 -9.74
N TYR A 18 4.48 6.01 -10.55
CA TYR A 18 5.08 6.14 -11.88
C TYR A 18 4.39 5.21 -12.86
N CYS A 19 4.40 5.61 -14.14
CA CYS A 19 3.88 4.79 -15.21
C CYS A 19 4.79 3.58 -15.50
N PRO A 20 4.26 2.35 -15.60
CA PRO A 20 5.05 1.17 -15.97
C PRO A 20 5.59 1.22 -17.40
N HIS A 21 5.01 2.05 -18.27
CA HIS A 21 5.38 2.12 -19.68
C HIS A 21 6.38 3.23 -20.01
N CYS A 22 6.24 4.41 -19.40
CA CYS A 22 7.07 5.58 -19.70
C CYS A 22 7.87 6.10 -18.50
N HIS A 23 7.66 5.56 -17.30
CA HIS A 23 8.31 5.95 -16.05
C HIS A 23 8.09 7.40 -15.60
N SER A 24 7.23 8.16 -16.29
CA SER A 24 6.78 9.48 -15.84
C SER A 24 5.99 9.35 -14.53
N GLY A 25 6.21 10.30 -13.61
CA GLY A 25 5.49 10.37 -12.36
C GLY A 25 4.03 10.81 -12.56
N PHE A 26 3.13 10.26 -11.75
CA PHE A 26 1.72 10.66 -11.72
C PHE A 26 1.41 11.65 -10.59
N ASN A 27 2.31 11.80 -9.62
CA ASN A 27 2.14 12.74 -8.51
C ASN A 27 2.22 14.18 -9.00
N VAL A 28 1.20 14.97 -8.67
CA VAL A 28 1.09 16.39 -8.98
C VAL A 28 0.80 17.16 -7.68
N GLU A 29 1.42 18.33 -7.54
CA GLU A 29 1.21 19.25 -6.42
C GLU A 29 0.62 20.56 -6.94
N LYS A 30 -0.61 20.90 -6.51
CA LYS A 30 -1.31 22.13 -6.88
C LYS A 30 -1.80 22.81 -5.60
N LYS A 31 -1.29 24.02 -5.29
CA LYS A 31 -1.76 24.87 -4.16
C LYS A 31 -1.88 24.09 -2.83
N ASP A 32 -0.82 23.37 -2.45
CA ASP A 32 -0.72 22.50 -1.26
C ASP A 32 -1.60 21.23 -1.27
N LEU A 33 -2.34 20.97 -2.35
CA LEU A 33 -3.01 19.70 -2.58
C LEU A 33 -2.06 18.75 -3.33
N LYS A 34 -1.76 17.60 -2.73
CA LYS A 34 -0.97 16.53 -3.35
C LYS A 34 -1.92 15.44 -3.83
N GLN A 35 -1.84 15.10 -5.10
CA GLN A 35 -2.74 14.13 -5.74
C GLN A 35 -1.99 13.32 -6.80
N ILE A 36 -2.56 12.18 -7.16
CA ILE A 36 -2.15 11.36 -8.30
C ILE A 36 -3.16 11.59 -9.41
N GLU A 37 -2.69 11.94 -10.61
CA GLU A 37 -3.54 12.23 -11.76
C GLU A 37 -3.51 11.08 -12.77
N PHE A 38 -4.70 10.58 -13.11
CA PHE A 38 -4.92 9.59 -14.16
C PHE A 38 -5.96 10.07 -15.17
N LYS A 39 -5.90 9.52 -16.38
CA LYS A 39 -7.03 9.49 -17.31
C LYS A 39 -7.77 8.18 -17.10
N ALA A 40 -9.09 8.17 -17.21
CA ALA A 40 -9.88 6.94 -17.15
C ALA A 40 -10.92 6.91 -18.27
N ILE A 41 -11.36 5.72 -18.65
CA ILE A 41 -12.53 5.53 -19.51
C ILE A 41 -13.66 5.02 -18.63
N TYR A 42 -14.80 5.70 -18.64
CA TYR A 42 -16.00 5.29 -17.91
C TYR A 42 -17.24 5.47 -18.80
N GLU A 43 -18.02 4.40 -18.99
CA GLU A 43 -19.18 4.38 -19.89
C GLU A 43 -18.83 4.84 -21.32
N GLY A 44 -17.58 4.60 -21.75
CA GLY A 44 -17.05 5.00 -23.06
C GLY A 44 -16.54 6.45 -23.17
N GLU A 45 -16.62 7.26 -22.11
CA GLU A 45 -16.12 8.64 -22.10
C GLU A 45 -14.76 8.74 -21.37
N GLU A 46 -13.86 9.59 -21.87
CA GLU A 46 -12.58 9.89 -21.22
C GLU A 46 -12.79 10.93 -20.11
N ILE A 47 -12.39 10.58 -18.89
CA ILE A 47 -12.52 11.42 -17.69
C ILE A 47 -11.17 11.64 -17.01
N ASP A 48 -11.08 12.72 -16.23
CA ASP A 48 -9.96 12.96 -15.31
C ASP A 48 -10.27 12.32 -13.96
N LEU A 49 -9.30 11.59 -13.41
CA LEU A 49 -9.38 10.95 -12.10
C LEU A 49 -8.21 11.40 -11.23
N TYR A 50 -8.53 11.85 -10.03
CA TYR A 50 -7.56 12.28 -9.02
C TYR A 50 -7.70 11.40 -7.78
N LEU A 51 -6.58 10.84 -7.34
CA LEU A 51 -6.51 9.98 -6.16
C LEU A 51 -5.55 10.56 -5.12
N SER A 52 -5.79 10.26 -3.85
CA SER A 52 -4.80 10.57 -2.80
C SER A 52 -3.47 9.85 -3.05
N PRO A 53 -2.32 10.51 -2.82
CA PRO A 53 -1.01 9.86 -2.91
C PRO A 53 -0.65 9.12 -1.62
N TYR A 54 -1.50 9.14 -0.60
CA TYR A 54 -1.24 8.50 0.68
C TYR A 54 -1.89 7.12 0.72
N LEU A 55 -1.12 6.11 1.09
CA LEU A 55 -1.64 4.75 1.25
C LEU A 55 -2.77 4.71 2.29
N ASP A 56 -3.83 3.95 1.95
CA ASP A 56 -5.07 3.78 2.74
C ASP A 56 -5.84 5.09 2.97
N VAL A 57 -5.67 6.06 2.06
CA VAL A 57 -6.50 7.27 1.98
C VAL A 57 -7.27 7.22 0.67
N PHE A 58 -8.54 6.82 0.73
CA PHE A 58 -9.39 6.54 -0.43
C PHE A 58 -10.16 7.77 -0.93
N GLU A 59 -9.54 8.95 -0.85
CA GLU A 59 -10.11 10.17 -1.41
C GLU A 59 -9.99 10.13 -2.93
N ILE A 60 -11.14 10.15 -3.60
CA ILE A 60 -11.26 10.08 -5.06
C ILE A 60 -12.07 11.29 -5.53
N GLU A 61 -11.50 12.04 -6.49
CA GLU A 61 -12.20 13.09 -7.22
C GLU A 61 -12.18 12.76 -8.72
N SER A 62 -13.28 13.03 -9.42
CA SER A 62 -13.40 12.79 -10.85
C SER A 62 -14.11 13.93 -11.56
N SER A 63 -13.80 14.13 -12.84
CA SER A 63 -14.46 15.17 -13.65
C SER A 63 -15.95 14.89 -13.91
N VAL A 64 -16.39 13.64 -13.73
CA VAL A 64 -17.77 13.17 -13.89
C VAL A 64 -18.15 12.34 -12.66
N ASP A 65 -19.41 12.40 -12.23
CA ASP A 65 -19.92 11.58 -11.14
C ASP A 65 -19.95 10.09 -11.55
N ILE A 66 -19.10 9.29 -10.92
CA ILE A 66 -19.09 7.84 -11.11
C ILE A 66 -20.23 7.23 -10.26
N LYS A 67 -21.08 6.40 -10.87
CA LYS A 67 -22.18 5.73 -10.15
C LYS A 67 -21.62 4.87 -9.01
N LYS A 68 -22.37 4.74 -7.90
CA LYS A 68 -22.06 3.75 -6.84
C LYS A 68 -21.97 2.36 -7.49
N ASP A 69 -20.85 1.67 -7.29
CA ASP A 69 -20.47 0.40 -7.94
C ASP A 69 -20.02 0.44 -9.42
N GLY A 70 -19.85 1.63 -10.01
CA GLY A 70 -19.29 1.79 -11.35
C GLY A 70 -17.87 1.22 -11.45
N THR A 71 -17.56 0.51 -12.54
CA THR A 71 -16.21 0.03 -12.83
C THR A 71 -15.67 0.82 -14.01
N LEU A 72 -14.43 1.31 -13.90
CA LEU A 72 -13.77 1.99 -15.02
C LEU A 72 -13.44 0.95 -16.10
N ASP A 73 -13.76 1.29 -17.35
CA ASP A 73 -13.47 0.49 -18.53
C ASP A 73 -11.96 0.44 -18.82
N ASP A 74 -11.25 1.52 -18.50
CA ASP A 74 -9.79 1.61 -18.58
C ASP A 74 -9.23 2.68 -17.62
N LEU A 75 -7.96 2.52 -17.25
CA LEU A 75 -7.16 3.55 -16.60
C LEU A 75 -5.93 3.81 -17.47
N ILE A 76 -5.65 5.07 -17.77
CA ILE A 76 -4.71 5.49 -18.80
C ILE A 76 -3.68 6.46 -18.23
N CYS A 77 -2.43 6.29 -18.65
CA CYS A 77 -1.37 7.23 -18.34
C CYS A 77 -1.57 8.57 -19.07
N PRO A 78 -1.65 9.73 -18.37
CA PRO A 78 -1.79 11.03 -19.02
C PRO A 78 -0.60 11.44 -19.91
N HIS A 79 0.58 10.83 -19.68
CA HIS A 79 1.80 11.17 -20.42
C HIS A 79 1.97 10.38 -21.71
N CYS A 80 1.83 9.04 -21.66
CA CYS A 80 2.06 8.18 -22.82
C CYS A 80 0.79 7.58 -23.43
N LYS A 81 -0.38 7.82 -22.85
CA LYS A 81 -1.70 7.37 -23.32
C LYS A 81 -1.87 5.85 -23.42
N LYS A 82 -0.96 5.08 -22.83
CA LYS A 82 -1.10 3.62 -22.74
C LYS A 82 -2.03 3.24 -21.59
N SER A 83 -2.79 2.17 -21.81
CA SER A 83 -3.59 1.51 -20.79
C SER A 83 -2.70 0.98 -19.65
N LEU A 84 -3.18 1.18 -18.44
CA LEU A 84 -2.62 0.69 -17.19
C LEU A 84 -3.37 -0.55 -16.71
N LEU A 85 -4.46 -0.94 -17.37
CA LEU A 85 -5.20 -2.14 -17.01
C LEU A 85 -4.35 -3.40 -17.15
N ASN A 86 -4.36 -4.20 -16.09
CA ASN A 86 -3.84 -5.55 -16.08
C ASN A 86 -5.03 -6.52 -16.02
N LYS A 87 -5.22 -7.29 -17.10
CA LYS A 87 -6.32 -8.26 -17.23
C LYS A 87 -5.95 -9.65 -16.71
N ASP A 88 -4.68 -9.91 -16.45
CA ASP A 88 -4.19 -11.21 -16.01
C ASP A 88 -4.50 -11.45 -14.53
N VAL A 89 -4.75 -10.39 -13.78
CA VAL A 89 -4.94 -10.45 -12.33
C VAL A 89 -6.21 -9.69 -11.91
N PRO A 90 -7.22 -10.38 -11.36
CA PRO A 90 -8.41 -9.71 -10.84
C PRO A 90 -8.17 -9.12 -9.45
N CYS A 91 -9.00 -8.16 -9.07
CA CYS A 91 -9.07 -7.65 -7.72
C CYS A 91 -9.42 -8.79 -6.73
N GLY A 92 -8.71 -8.83 -5.60
CA GLY A 92 -8.90 -9.85 -4.57
C GLY A 92 -10.22 -9.74 -3.81
N GLU A 93 -10.87 -8.57 -3.78
CA GLU A 93 -12.12 -8.33 -3.04
C GLU A 93 -13.36 -8.40 -3.92
N CYS A 94 -13.42 -7.59 -4.98
CA CYS A 94 -14.62 -7.49 -5.82
C CYS A 94 -14.51 -8.25 -7.16
N GLY A 95 -13.32 -8.75 -7.52
CA GLY A 95 -13.09 -9.47 -8.78
C GLY A 95 -12.99 -8.59 -10.03
N SER A 96 -13.17 -7.27 -9.93
CA SER A 96 -13.00 -6.32 -11.04
C SER A 96 -11.55 -6.28 -11.55
N PRO A 97 -11.31 -5.75 -12.77
CA PRO A 97 -9.96 -5.50 -13.26
C PRO A 97 -9.16 -4.59 -12.33
N VAL A 98 -7.84 -4.66 -12.48
CA VAL A 98 -6.90 -3.83 -11.70
C VAL A 98 -6.03 -3.03 -12.65
N ALA A 99 -5.63 -1.83 -12.23
CA ALA A 99 -4.61 -1.07 -12.91
C ALA A 99 -3.25 -1.28 -12.23
N GLU A 100 -2.21 -1.39 -13.03
CA GLU A 100 -0.82 -1.54 -12.58
C GLU A 100 -0.10 -0.19 -12.66
N VAL A 101 0.49 0.21 -11.53
CA VAL A 101 1.37 1.37 -11.42
C VAL A 101 2.67 0.95 -10.76
N ILE A 102 3.74 1.72 -10.94
CA ILE A 102 5.00 1.50 -10.21
C ILE A 102 5.04 2.44 -9.03
N ILE A 103 5.37 1.96 -7.84
CA ILE A 103 5.62 2.79 -6.66
C ILE A 103 7.06 2.72 -6.21
N SER A 104 7.55 3.80 -5.61
CA SER A 104 8.79 3.77 -4.83
C SER A 104 8.51 3.29 -3.41
N ALA A 105 9.00 2.09 -3.09
CA ALA A 105 8.96 1.53 -1.75
C ALA A 105 10.40 1.34 -1.23
N LEU A 106 10.56 1.16 0.10
CA LEU A 106 11.83 0.92 0.81
C LEU A 106 12.89 0.12 0.01
N SER A 107 12.45 -0.93 -0.71
CA SER A 107 13.32 -1.86 -1.43
C SER A 107 13.68 -1.47 -2.87
N GLY A 108 13.08 -0.41 -3.43
CA GLY A 108 13.19 0.02 -4.82
C GLY A 108 11.82 0.26 -5.47
N LEU A 109 11.81 0.39 -6.80
CA LEU A 109 10.59 0.49 -7.60
C LEU A 109 9.92 -0.88 -7.71
N ILE A 110 8.62 -0.95 -7.41
CA ILE A 110 7.83 -2.20 -7.45
C ILE A 110 6.48 -1.97 -8.13
N PRO A 111 5.92 -2.99 -8.80
CA PRO A 111 4.54 -2.96 -9.27
C PRO A 111 3.56 -2.92 -8.10
N PHE A 112 2.52 -2.09 -8.24
CA PHE A 112 1.42 -1.90 -7.31
C PHE A 112 0.11 -1.91 -8.08
N TYR A 113 -0.88 -2.63 -7.57
CA TYR A 113 -2.14 -2.85 -8.25
C TYR A 113 -3.25 -2.10 -7.52
N ILE A 114 -4.07 -1.34 -8.25
CA ILE A 114 -5.22 -0.62 -7.72
C ILE A 114 -6.50 -1.13 -8.38
N CYS A 115 -7.57 -1.31 -7.62
CA CYS A 115 -8.85 -1.74 -8.19
C CYS A 115 -9.46 -0.63 -9.08
N THR A 116 -10.08 -1.01 -10.20
CA THR A 116 -10.79 -0.04 -11.06
C THR A 116 -12.27 0.14 -10.72
N LYS A 117 -12.78 -0.58 -9.72
CA LYS A 117 -14.15 -0.44 -9.24
C LYS A 117 -14.24 0.72 -8.24
N TYR A 118 -15.13 1.67 -8.50
CA TYR A 118 -15.41 2.77 -7.60
C TYR A 118 -15.99 2.24 -6.27
N GLY A 119 -15.40 2.69 -5.16
CA GLY A 119 -15.73 2.24 -3.81
C GLY A 119 -15.06 0.94 -3.38
N CYS A 120 -14.19 0.35 -4.22
CA CYS A 120 -13.35 -0.76 -3.79
C CYS A 120 -12.03 -0.21 -3.22
N GLU A 121 -11.76 -0.50 -1.95
CA GLU A 121 -10.57 -0.07 -1.22
C GLU A 121 -9.36 -1.02 -1.40
N TRP A 122 -9.50 -1.97 -2.32
CA TRP A 122 -8.48 -2.98 -2.53
C TRP A 122 -7.30 -2.44 -3.34
N HIS A 123 -6.10 -2.73 -2.84
CA HIS A 123 -4.85 -2.61 -3.56
C HIS A 123 -3.99 -3.86 -3.32
N GLY A 124 -3.09 -4.18 -4.26
CA GLY A 124 -2.29 -5.39 -4.23
C GLY A 124 -0.82 -5.20 -4.54
N LEU A 125 -0.01 -6.13 -4.03
CA LEU A 125 1.39 -6.34 -4.41
C LEU A 125 1.57 -7.80 -4.83
N THR A 126 2.59 -8.07 -5.66
CA THR A 126 2.98 -9.47 -5.90
C THR A 126 3.57 -10.06 -4.61
N LYS A 127 3.35 -11.37 -4.36
CA LYS A 127 3.98 -12.07 -3.21
C LYS A 127 5.50 -11.96 -3.20
N ARG A 128 6.12 -11.82 -4.37
CA ARG A 128 7.58 -11.66 -4.49
C ARG A 128 8.00 -10.29 -3.96
N ASP A 129 7.30 -9.24 -4.35
CA ASP A 129 7.65 -7.87 -3.95
C ASP A 129 7.26 -7.59 -2.50
N GLU A 130 6.13 -8.13 -2.04
CA GLU A 130 5.74 -8.10 -0.63
C GLU A 130 6.84 -8.71 0.25
N ARG A 131 7.35 -9.91 -0.10
CA ARG A 131 8.47 -10.54 0.63
C ARG A 131 9.73 -9.68 0.63
N ARG A 132 10.06 -9.03 -0.50
CA ARG A 132 11.23 -8.15 -0.60
C ARG A 132 11.11 -6.93 0.31
N ILE A 133 9.91 -6.38 0.45
CA ILE A 133 9.64 -5.26 1.37
C ILE A 133 9.76 -5.76 2.81
N LYS A 134 9.06 -6.84 3.18
CA LYS A 134 9.06 -7.40 4.55
C LYS A 134 10.47 -7.68 5.06
N LEU A 135 11.33 -8.26 4.23
CA LEU A 135 12.72 -8.58 4.58
C LEU A 135 13.59 -7.35 4.87
N LYS A 136 13.19 -6.16 4.40
CA LYS A 136 13.94 -4.92 4.61
C LYS A 136 13.38 -4.03 5.70
N ILE A 137 12.21 -4.35 6.28
CA ILE A 137 11.68 -3.61 7.42
C ILE A 137 12.61 -3.87 8.63
N PRO A 138 13.28 -2.82 9.17
CA PRO A 138 14.12 -2.98 10.33
C PRO A 138 13.29 -3.39 11.54
N ARG A 139 13.92 -4.01 12.54
CA ARG A 139 13.25 -4.23 13.82
C ARG A 139 12.85 -2.89 14.41
N GLN A 140 11.62 -2.77 14.91
CA GLN A 140 11.18 -1.55 15.58
C GLN A 140 11.80 -1.49 16.97
N ASP A 141 12.51 -0.41 17.27
CA ASP A 141 13.06 -0.22 18.60
C ASP A 141 11.93 0.00 19.60
N MET A 142 12.04 -0.63 20.76
CA MET A 142 11.04 -0.48 21.81
C MET A 142 11.30 0.87 22.51
N PRO A 143 10.28 1.74 22.65
CA PRO A 143 10.42 2.93 23.47
C PRO A 143 10.79 2.54 24.91
N GLU A 144 11.82 3.17 25.45
CA GLU A 144 12.34 2.90 26.80
C GLU A 144 12.47 4.18 27.62
N GLN A 145 12.41 4.05 28.94
CA GLN A 145 12.77 5.11 29.87
C GLN A 145 14.22 5.57 29.65
N ASP A 146 14.44 6.88 29.78
CA ASP A 146 15.79 7.43 29.82
C ASP A 146 16.60 6.81 30.97
N GLN A 147 17.86 6.49 30.68
CA GLN A 147 18.75 5.82 31.62
C GLN A 147 18.96 6.60 32.92
N THR A 148 18.96 7.93 32.87
CA THR A 148 19.16 8.79 34.05
C THR A 148 17.91 8.87 34.91
N LEU A 149 16.74 8.65 34.34
CA LEU A 149 15.47 8.64 35.07
C LEU A 149 15.19 7.28 35.69
N ARG A 150 15.44 6.19 34.95
CA ARG A 150 15.11 4.82 35.40
C ARG A 150 15.93 4.33 36.59
N VAL A 151 17.10 4.92 36.84
CA VAL A 151 17.92 4.59 38.04
C VAL A 151 17.32 5.12 39.34
N HIS A 152 16.33 6.02 39.26
CA HIS A 152 15.71 6.66 40.42
C HIS A 152 14.28 6.18 40.69
N ASN A 153 13.78 5.18 39.97
CA ASN A 153 12.42 4.67 40.13
C ASN A 153 12.34 3.16 39.87
N PHE A 154 11.18 2.56 40.18
CA PHE A 154 10.87 1.14 39.96
C PHE A 154 9.78 0.95 38.90
N GLN A 155 9.53 1.95 38.07
CA GLN A 155 8.57 1.86 36.96
C GLN A 155 9.17 1.01 35.83
N GLU A 156 8.29 0.46 34.99
CA GLU A 156 8.70 -0.38 33.86
C GLU A 156 9.57 0.40 32.88
N VAL A 157 10.74 -0.15 32.55
CA VAL A 157 11.71 0.48 31.64
C VAL A 157 11.22 0.50 30.19
N PRO A 158 10.84 -0.64 29.58
CA PRO A 158 10.22 -0.61 28.27
C PRO A 158 8.77 -0.12 28.37
N TYR A 159 8.41 0.91 27.60
CA TYR A 159 7.03 1.36 27.53
C TYR A 159 6.14 0.50 26.62
N GLY A 160 6.74 -0.48 25.93
CA GLY A 160 6.07 -1.28 24.91
C GLY A 160 5.86 -0.52 23.60
N TYR A 161 5.35 -1.21 22.59
CA TYR A 161 5.08 -0.61 21.29
C TYR A 161 3.78 0.20 21.30
N THR A 162 3.79 1.33 20.59
CA THR A 162 2.55 1.98 20.15
C THR A 162 1.86 1.11 19.12
N THR A 163 0.56 1.33 18.88
CA THR A 163 -0.22 0.59 17.86
C THR A 163 0.47 0.62 16.49
N GLU A 164 1.00 1.76 16.08
CA GLU A 164 1.69 1.92 14.79
C GLU A 164 3.00 1.11 14.73
N LEU A 165 3.81 1.14 15.79
CA LEU A 165 5.05 0.36 15.87
C LEU A 165 4.77 -1.14 15.94
N ALA A 166 3.74 -1.55 16.68
CA ALA A 166 3.34 -2.94 16.81
C ALA A 166 2.88 -3.52 15.47
N LEU A 167 2.06 -2.78 14.70
CA LEU A 167 1.64 -3.17 13.36
C LEU A 167 2.84 -3.33 12.42
N LEU A 168 3.80 -2.40 12.48
CA LEU A 168 5.00 -2.45 11.65
C LEU A 168 5.93 -3.62 12.02
N GLU A 169 6.14 -3.88 13.31
CA GLU A 169 6.94 -5.03 13.77
C GLU A 169 6.27 -6.36 13.43
N ALA A 170 4.96 -6.50 13.68
CA ALA A 170 4.19 -7.67 13.27
C ALA A 170 4.26 -7.90 11.76
N GLY A 171 4.38 -6.79 11.01
CA GLY A 171 4.51 -6.80 9.57
C GLY A 171 5.75 -7.52 9.01
N ARG A 172 6.77 -7.72 9.85
CA ARG A 172 8.00 -8.43 9.48
C ARG A 172 7.80 -9.96 9.43
N CYS A 173 6.69 -10.48 9.97
CA CYS A 173 6.41 -11.92 9.97
C CYS A 173 6.28 -12.44 8.52
N LEU A 174 7.07 -13.46 8.20
CA LEU A 174 7.10 -14.07 6.86
C LEU A 174 5.98 -15.08 6.62
N GLN A 175 5.16 -15.37 7.64
CA GLN A 175 4.13 -16.42 7.59
C GLN A 175 4.75 -17.75 7.10
N CYS A 176 5.83 -18.17 7.79
CA CYS A 176 6.64 -19.31 7.42
C CYS A 176 5.81 -20.60 7.35
N LYS A 177 5.91 -21.34 6.24
CA LYS A 177 5.26 -22.67 6.11
C LYS A 177 5.72 -23.65 7.22
N LYS A 178 6.97 -23.54 7.66
CA LYS A 178 7.52 -24.26 8.81
C LYS A 178 7.92 -23.22 9.87
N PRO A 179 7.05 -22.91 10.84
CA PRO A 179 7.29 -21.83 11.80
C PRO A 179 8.15 -22.29 12.97
N LEU A 180 9.48 -22.18 12.82
CA LEU A 180 10.45 -22.56 13.86
C LEU A 180 10.25 -21.77 15.18
N CYS A 181 9.64 -20.58 15.11
CA CYS A 181 9.30 -19.79 16.30
C CYS A 181 8.29 -20.49 17.22
N VAL A 182 7.36 -21.29 16.66
CA VAL A 182 6.37 -22.05 17.44
C VAL A 182 7.06 -23.22 18.14
N GLU A 183 7.91 -23.96 17.42
CA GLU A 183 8.71 -25.06 17.99
C GLU A 183 9.66 -24.59 19.10
N GLY A 184 10.15 -23.35 19.01
CA GLY A 184 10.99 -22.74 20.05
C GLY A 184 10.21 -22.26 21.29
N CYS A 185 8.88 -22.15 21.20
CA CYS A 185 8.04 -21.73 22.32
C CYS A 185 7.71 -22.94 23.22
N PRO A 186 8.04 -22.92 24.53
CA PRO A 186 7.77 -24.05 25.43
C PRO A 186 6.29 -24.46 25.52
N VAL A 187 5.39 -23.55 25.17
CA VAL A 187 3.94 -23.78 25.18
C VAL A 187 3.33 -23.74 23.77
N ASN A 188 4.15 -23.74 22.72
CA ASN A 188 3.74 -23.78 21.32
C ASN A 188 2.71 -22.70 20.92
N VAL A 189 2.97 -21.43 21.27
CA VAL A 189 2.11 -20.32 20.79
C VAL A 189 2.22 -20.22 19.27
N PRO A 190 1.10 -20.32 18.53
CA PRO A 190 1.07 -20.22 17.07
C PRO A 190 1.22 -18.78 16.55
#